data_AF-A0A7S1HYA7-F1
#
_entry.id   AF-A0A7S1HYA7-F1
#
_cell.length_a   1.000
_cell.length_b   1.000
_cell.length_c   1.000
_cell.angle_alpha   90.00
_cell.angle_beta   90.00
_cell.angle_gamma   90.00
#
_symmetry.space_group_name_H-M   'P 1'
#
loop_
_entity.id
_entity.type
_entity.pdbx_description
1 polymer ?
#
loop_
_entity_poly.entity_id
_entity_poly.type
_entity_poly.pdbx_seq_one_letter_code
_entity_poly.pdbx_strand_id
1 'polypeptide(L)'
;ALREAVRNAVQVGIHWGTAVVNKAHTVCQVFCSALPVAYAKSTPSADWTPFACLILEAAYTATLAAAAKLAHERQARVTVYLTSLGGGAFGNRQQWILEAMQSALLLWQHAPLDVRLVHYMRPPKGMFDELEARMAATTGKCGKSGSKP
;
A
#
# COMPACT_ATOMS: atom_id res chain seq x y z
N ALA A 1 1.68 -4.01 -21.71
CA ALA A 1 0.31 -4.33 -22.15
C ALA A 1 -0.42 -5.20 -21.13
N LEU A 2 -0.20 -6.53 -21.08
CA LEU A 2 -1.00 -7.43 -20.23
C LEU A 2 -0.90 -7.12 -18.72
N ARG A 3 0.30 -6.95 -18.16
CA ARG A 3 0.49 -6.64 -16.74
C ARG A 3 -0.30 -5.40 -16.31
N GLU A 4 -0.22 -4.34 -17.10
CA GLU A 4 -0.91 -3.09 -16.81
C GLU A 4 -2.42 -3.21 -16.95
N ALA A 5 -2.90 -3.93 -17.98
CA ALA A 5 -4.32 -4.22 -18.14
C ALA A 5 -4.88 -4.98 -16.93
N VAL A 6 -4.17 -6.02 -16.45
CA VAL A 6 -4.58 -6.77 -15.25
C VAL A 6 -4.51 -5.89 -14.01
N ARG A 7 -3.46 -5.08 -13.85
CA ARG A 7 -3.33 -4.15 -12.71
C ARG A 7 -4.51 -3.17 -12.66
N ASN A 8 -4.92 -2.64 -13.80
CA ASN A 8 -6.04 -1.70 -13.92
C ASN A 8 -7.41 -2.38 -13.78
N ALA A 9 -7.49 -3.70 -13.98
CA ALA A 9 -8.70 -4.48 -13.77
C ALA A 9 -8.94 -4.86 -12.29
N VAL A 10 -7.92 -4.75 -11.43
CA VAL A 10 -8.08 -5.01 -9.99
C VAL A 10 -8.97 -3.94 -9.37
N GLN A 11 -9.99 -4.39 -8.64
CA GLN A 11 -10.91 -3.53 -7.90
C GLN A 11 -10.81 -3.82 -6.40
N VAL A 12 -11.13 -2.80 -5.60
CA VAL A 12 -11.16 -2.86 -4.14
C VAL A 12 -12.53 -2.42 -3.64
N GLY A 13 -13.00 -3.01 -2.53
CA GLY A 13 -14.21 -2.53 -1.86
C GLY A 13 -13.88 -1.29 -1.02
N ILE A 14 -14.70 -0.25 -1.07
CA ILE A 14 -14.48 0.95 -0.26
C ILE A 14 -15.72 1.28 0.56
N HIS A 15 -15.57 1.35 1.87
CA HIS A 15 -16.58 1.88 2.77
C HIS A 15 -16.15 3.26 3.26
N TRP A 16 -16.94 4.28 2.92
CA TRP A 16 -16.68 5.66 3.30
C TRP A 16 -17.37 6.00 4.63
N GLY A 17 -16.74 6.82 5.48
CA GLY A 17 -17.37 7.37 6.69
C GLY A 17 -17.87 6.32 7.69
N THR A 18 -17.23 5.16 7.76
CA THR A 18 -17.66 4.05 8.63
C THR A 18 -17.16 4.24 10.05
N ALA A 19 -18.05 4.12 11.05
CA ALA A 19 -17.68 4.20 12.46
C ALA A 19 -16.93 2.93 12.91
N VAL A 20 -15.80 3.09 13.62
CA VAL A 20 -14.95 1.96 14.05
C VAL A 20 -15.35 1.46 15.45
N VAL A 21 -15.57 2.39 16.38
CA VAL A 21 -16.11 2.16 17.74
C VAL A 21 -16.92 3.41 18.11
N ASN A 22 -18.02 3.26 18.87
CA ASN A 22 -18.81 4.31 19.52
C ASN A 22 -19.28 5.55 18.70
N LYS A 23 -19.36 5.45 17.36
CA LYS A 23 -19.86 6.50 16.42
C LYS A 23 -19.10 7.84 16.40
N ALA A 24 -18.17 8.09 17.33
CA ALA A 24 -17.43 9.36 17.39
C ALA A 24 -16.32 9.47 16.34
N HIS A 25 -15.77 8.34 15.89
CA HIS A 25 -14.67 8.30 14.93
C HIS A 25 -15.04 7.49 13.69
N THR A 26 -15.09 8.16 12.54
CA THR A 26 -15.36 7.55 11.24
C THR A 26 -14.09 7.45 10.40
N VAL A 27 -13.94 6.35 9.68
CA VAL A 27 -12.81 6.09 8.79
C VAL A 27 -13.30 5.76 7.38
N CYS A 28 -12.39 5.85 6.42
CA CYS A 28 -12.53 5.13 5.16
C CYS A 28 -11.82 3.79 5.29
N GLN A 29 -12.51 2.70 4.96
CA GLN A 29 -11.93 1.36 4.94
C GLN A 29 -11.84 0.88 3.50
N VAL A 30 -10.63 0.52 3.08
CA VAL A 30 -10.38 -0.08 1.76
C VAL A 30 -10.16 -1.58 1.97
N PHE A 31 -11.10 -2.38 1.48
CA PHE A 31 -11.06 -3.83 1.53
C PHE A 31 -10.36 -4.37 0.29
N CYS A 32 -9.15 -4.88 0.51
CA CYS A 32 -8.30 -5.47 -0.51
C CYS A 32 -8.18 -6.98 -0.30
N SER A 33 -7.96 -7.73 -1.38
CA SER A 33 -7.58 -9.14 -1.31
C SER A 33 -6.21 -9.33 -1.93
N ALA A 34 -5.34 -10.07 -1.25
CA ALA A 34 -4.10 -10.58 -1.83
C ALA A 34 -4.32 -11.97 -2.42
N LEU A 35 -3.34 -12.47 -3.16
CA LEU A 35 -3.38 -13.81 -3.70
C LEU A 35 -3.16 -14.85 -2.57
N PRO A 36 -3.97 -15.91 -2.42
CA PRO A 36 -3.81 -16.92 -1.38
C PRO A 36 -2.75 -17.96 -1.74
N VAL A 37 -1.50 -17.53 -1.87
CA VAL A 37 -0.34 -18.33 -2.30
C VAL A 37 -0.15 -19.60 -1.46
N ALA A 38 -0.29 -19.51 -0.13
CA ALA A 38 -0.14 -20.64 0.78
C ALA A 38 -1.16 -21.77 0.54
N TYR A 39 -2.27 -21.49 -0.13
CA TYR A 39 -3.34 -22.48 -0.33
C TYR A 39 -3.08 -23.35 -1.56
N ALA A 40 -2.24 -22.87 -2.50
CA ALA A 40 -1.84 -23.58 -3.70
C ALA A 40 -0.67 -24.55 -3.44
N LYS A 41 -0.93 -25.65 -2.73
CA LYS A 41 0.10 -26.61 -2.28
C LYS A 41 0.88 -27.29 -3.40
N SER A 42 0.33 -27.37 -4.61
CA SER A 42 0.93 -28.03 -5.77
C SER A 42 1.88 -27.14 -6.58
N THR A 43 2.02 -25.87 -6.23
CA THR A 43 2.79 -24.90 -7.02
C THR A 43 3.80 -24.18 -6.12
N PRO A 44 5.09 -24.18 -6.48
CA PRO A 44 6.09 -23.39 -5.78
C PRO A 44 5.67 -21.94 -5.63
N SER A 45 5.88 -21.35 -4.45
CA SER A 45 5.47 -19.96 -4.22
C SER A 45 6.14 -19.00 -5.23
N ALA A 46 7.36 -19.31 -5.69
CA ALA A 46 8.10 -18.48 -6.63
C ALA A 46 7.37 -18.28 -7.97
N ASP A 47 6.60 -19.28 -8.41
CA ASP A 47 5.88 -19.22 -9.69
C ASP A 47 4.72 -18.21 -9.64
N TRP A 48 4.23 -17.92 -8.44
CA TRP A 48 3.20 -16.89 -8.22
C TRP A 48 3.74 -15.47 -8.22
N THR A 49 5.08 -15.27 -8.19
CA THR A 49 5.71 -13.95 -7.99
C THR A 49 5.13 -12.86 -8.89
N PRO A 50 5.03 -13.03 -10.23
CA PRO A 50 4.57 -11.95 -11.10
C PRO A 50 3.14 -11.51 -10.80
N PHE A 51 2.27 -12.48 -10.46
CA PHE A 51 0.85 -12.23 -10.22
C PHE A 51 0.60 -11.72 -8.80
N ALA A 52 1.24 -12.32 -7.79
CA ALA A 52 1.15 -11.87 -6.40
C ALA A 52 1.61 -10.41 -6.25
N CYS A 53 2.78 -10.07 -6.82
CA CYS A 53 3.28 -8.69 -6.80
C CYS A 53 2.34 -7.72 -7.52
N LEU A 54 1.72 -8.13 -8.64
CA LEU A 54 0.76 -7.31 -9.37
C LEU A 54 -0.47 -6.99 -8.53
N ILE A 55 -1.08 -8.00 -7.92
CA ILE A 55 -2.27 -7.82 -7.06
C ILE A 55 -1.94 -6.92 -5.86
N LEU A 56 -0.78 -7.13 -5.22
CA LEU A 56 -0.33 -6.29 -4.11
C LEU A 56 -0.10 -4.84 -4.54
N GLU A 57 0.59 -4.61 -5.67
CA GLU A 57 0.85 -3.27 -6.22
C GLU A 57 -0.46 -2.54 -6.51
N ALA A 58 -1.42 -3.22 -7.14
CA ALA A 58 -2.73 -2.67 -7.44
C ALA A 58 -3.52 -2.33 -6.16
N ALA A 59 -3.51 -3.21 -5.16
CA ALA A 59 -4.22 -3.01 -3.91
C ALA A 59 -3.68 -1.82 -3.10
N TYR A 60 -2.36 -1.69 -2.95
CA TYR A 60 -1.76 -0.53 -2.27
C TYR A 60 -1.98 0.76 -3.08
N THR A 61 -1.85 0.70 -4.40
CA THR A 61 -2.10 1.85 -5.29
C THR A 61 -3.54 2.34 -5.18
N ALA A 62 -4.52 1.43 -5.22
CA ALA A 62 -5.94 1.77 -5.08
C ALA A 62 -6.25 2.36 -3.69
N THR A 63 -5.60 1.82 -2.64
CA THR A 63 -5.74 2.34 -1.27
C THR A 63 -5.24 3.78 -1.17
N LEU A 64 -4.06 4.07 -1.71
CA LEU A 64 -3.50 5.43 -1.71
C LEU A 64 -4.28 6.37 -2.63
N ALA A 65 -4.82 5.88 -3.75
CA ALA A 65 -5.71 6.66 -4.61
C ALA A 65 -6.99 7.09 -3.89
N ALA A 66 -7.62 6.18 -3.14
CA ALA A 66 -8.79 6.48 -2.33
C ALA A 66 -8.48 7.52 -1.24
N ALA A 67 -7.31 7.42 -0.62
CA ALA A 67 -6.87 8.40 0.37
C ALA A 67 -6.56 9.77 -0.25
N ALA A 68 -5.90 9.80 -1.42
CA ALA A 68 -5.62 11.04 -2.14
C ALA A 68 -6.91 11.76 -2.56
N LYS A 69 -7.92 11.00 -3.00
CA LYS A 69 -9.26 11.53 -3.26
C LYS A 69 -9.84 12.18 -2.01
N LEU A 70 -9.79 11.52 -0.85
CA LEU A 70 -10.27 12.10 0.41
C LEU A 70 -9.50 13.36 0.82
N ALA A 71 -8.19 13.35 0.62
CA ALA A 71 -7.35 14.49 0.98
C ALA A 71 -7.69 15.71 0.11
N HIS A 72 -7.96 15.47 -1.18
CA HIS A 72 -8.48 16.49 -2.08
C HIS A 72 -9.87 16.97 -1.66
N GLU A 73 -10.83 16.09 -1.40
CA GLU A 73 -12.19 16.49 -0.99
C GLU A 73 -12.22 17.28 0.32
N ARG A 74 -11.31 16.96 1.25
CA ARG A 74 -11.21 17.62 2.56
C ARG A 74 -10.32 18.86 2.56
N GLN A 75 -9.58 19.09 1.47
CA GLN A 75 -8.52 20.12 1.40
C GLN A 75 -7.53 20.02 2.58
N ALA A 76 -7.21 18.79 2.99
CA ALA A 76 -6.42 18.52 4.18
C ALA A 76 -5.59 17.25 4.00
N ARG A 77 -4.49 17.13 4.76
CA ARG A 77 -3.71 15.89 4.77
C ARG A 77 -4.54 14.75 5.35
N VAL A 78 -4.40 13.55 4.77
CA VAL A 78 -5.10 12.34 5.24
C VAL A 78 -4.08 11.32 5.73
N THR A 79 -4.29 10.84 6.96
CA THR A 79 -3.51 9.72 7.49
C THR A 79 -4.02 8.40 6.92
N VAL A 80 -3.11 7.57 6.40
CA VAL A 80 -3.39 6.26 5.83
C VAL A 80 -2.66 5.20 6.63
N TYR A 81 -3.37 4.16 7.06
CA TYR A 81 -2.77 3.04 7.79
C TYR A 81 -2.67 1.83 6.85
N LEU A 82 -1.45 1.42 6.51
CA LEU A 82 -1.19 0.27 5.65
C LEU A 82 -0.77 -0.94 6.48
N THR A 83 -1.45 -2.07 6.24
CA THR A 83 -1.08 -3.37 6.79
C THR A 83 -0.26 -4.18 5.79
N SER A 84 0.48 -5.18 6.25
CA SER A 84 1.13 -6.19 5.39
C SER A 84 0.10 -7.14 4.74
N LEU A 85 -0.61 -6.64 3.73
CA LEU A 85 -1.67 -7.35 3.02
C LEU A 85 -1.17 -8.71 2.51
N GLY A 86 -1.87 -9.78 2.89
CA GLY A 86 -1.56 -11.14 2.45
C GLY A 86 -0.30 -11.79 3.07
N GLY A 87 0.40 -11.12 3.98
CA GLY A 87 1.63 -11.63 4.60
C GLY A 87 1.40 -12.69 5.70
N GLY A 88 0.16 -12.85 6.15
CA GLY A 88 -0.25 -13.88 7.11
C GLY A 88 -0.72 -15.16 6.41
N ALA A 89 -1.98 -15.55 6.63
CA ALA A 89 -2.55 -16.81 6.13
C ALA A 89 -2.43 -17.02 4.61
N PHE A 90 -2.38 -15.95 3.81
CA PHE A 90 -2.24 -16.06 2.35
C PHE A 90 -0.79 -16.34 1.90
N GLY A 91 0.21 -16.20 2.78
CA GLY A 91 1.59 -16.59 2.50
C GLY A 91 2.30 -15.78 1.42
N ASN A 92 1.94 -14.52 1.23
CA ASN A 92 2.71 -13.63 0.34
C ASN A 92 4.06 -13.31 0.99
N ARG A 93 5.14 -13.42 0.23
CA ARG A 93 6.49 -13.15 0.74
C ARG A 93 6.60 -11.69 1.16
N GLN A 94 7.27 -11.45 2.29
CA GLN A 94 7.48 -10.11 2.84
C GLN A 94 8.11 -9.15 1.81
N GLN A 95 9.08 -9.62 1.05
CA GLN A 95 9.72 -8.80 0.01
C GLN A 95 8.71 -8.34 -1.05
N TRP A 96 7.78 -9.18 -1.48
CA TRP A 96 6.76 -8.79 -2.48
C TRP A 96 5.85 -7.69 -1.94
N ILE A 97 5.50 -7.78 -0.66
CA ILE A 97 4.69 -6.78 0.03
C ILE A 97 5.43 -5.45 0.11
N LEU A 98 6.70 -5.46 0.54
CA LEU A 98 7.51 -4.24 0.67
C LEU A 98 7.76 -3.56 -0.68
N GLU A 99 8.10 -4.32 -1.72
CA GLU A 99 8.31 -3.76 -3.07
C GLU A 99 7.01 -3.19 -3.68
N ALA A 100 5.87 -3.83 -3.41
CA ALA A 100 4.56 -3.32 -3.83
C ALA A 100 4.17 -2.05 -3.07
N MET A 101 4.40 -2.00 -1.74
CA MET A 101 4.21 -0.79 -0.94
C MET A 101 5.09 0.35 -1.46
N GLN A 102 6.38 0.09 -1.68
CA GLN A 102 7.33 1.08 -2.20
C GLN A 102 6.84 1.66 -3.52
N SER A 103 6.46 0.80 -4.46
CA SER A 103 5.98 1.22 -5.78
C SER A 103 4.75 2.13 -5.68
N ALA A 104 3.78 1.78 -4.84
CA ALA A 104 2.59 2.59 -4.60
C ALA A 104 2.92 3.93 -3.88
N LEU A 105 3.82 3.90 -2.90
CA LEU A 105 4.26 5.10 -2.17
C LEU A 105 5.00 6.08 -3.08
N LEU A 106 5.85 5.59 -3.98
CA LEU A 106 6.52 6.42 -4.98
C LEU A 106 5.53 7.06 -5.94
N LEU A 107 4.53 6.30 -6.40
CA LEU A 107 3.49 6.80 -7.30
C LEU A 107 2.67 7.94 -6.66
N TRP A 108 2.42 7.87 -5.34
CA TRP A 108 1.63 8.86 -4.60
C TRP A 108 2.47 9.78 -3.71
N GLN A 109 3.78 9.88 -3.93
CA GLN A 109 4.70 10.58 -3.02
C GLN A 109 4.41 12.09 -2.83
N HIS A 110 3.74 12.70 -3.81
CA HIS A 110 3.38 14.12 -3.78
C HIS A 110 1.96 14.38 -3.29
N ALA A 111 1.19 13.32 -3.00
CA ALA A 111 -0.13 13.47 -2.42
C ALA A 111 -0.02 13.93 -0.95
N PRO A 112 -1.00 14.71 -0.45
CA PRO A 112 -1.03 15.15 0.94
C PRO A 112 -1.43 14.00 1.89
N LEU A 113 -0.60 12.96 1.97
CA LEU A 113 -0.86 11.73 2.73
C LEU A 113 0.20 11.53 3.81
N ASP A 114 -0.27 11.19 5.02
CA ASP A 114 0.57 10.75 6.13
C ASP A 114 0.45 9.23 6.27
N VAL A 115 1.38 8.49 5.69
CA VAL A 115 1.31 7.02 5.69
C VAL A 115 1.92 6.44 6.95
N ARG A 116 1.20 5.54 7.60
CA ARG A 116 1.59 4.80 8.80
C ARG A 116 1.56 3.31 8.49
N LEU A 117 2.66 2.62 8.74
CA LEU A 117 2.75 1.16 8.59
C LEU A 117 2.30 0.52 9.90
N VAL A 118 1.28 -0.34 9.84
CA VAL A 118 0.69 -1.00 11.01
C VAL A 118 0.77 -2.50 10.87
N HIS A 119 1.01 -3.16 12.00
CA HIS A 119 1.09 -4.61 12.07
C HIS A 119 0.34 -5.09 13.31
N TYR A 120 -0.42 -6.18 13.17
CA TYR A 120 -1.24 -6.73 14.26
C TYR A 120 -0.38 -7.25 15.43
N MET A 121 0.80 -7.78 15.12
CA MET A 121 1.80 -8.23 16.09
C MET A 121 3.03 -7.32 16.09
N ARG A 122 4.01 -7.60 16.95
CA ARG A 122 5.34 -7.01 16.80
C ARG A 122 5.91 -7.43 15.44
N PRO A 123 6.17 -6.50 14.50
CA PRO A 123 6.81 -6.85 13.26
C PRO A 123 8.24 -7.34 13.54
N PRO A 124 8.81 -8.22 12.70
CA PRO A 124 10.25 -8.52 12.75
C PRO A 124 11.06 -7.22 12.79
N LYS A 125 12.13 -7.20 13.60
CA LYS A 125 13.01 -6.04 13.70
C LYS A 125 13.51 -5.67 12.30
N GLY A 126 13.46 -4.40 11.93
CA GLY A 126 13.92 -3.95 10.62
C GLY A 126 12.91 -4.13 9.48
N MET A 127 11.73 -4.72 9.73
CA MET A 127 10.77 -5.05 8.67
C MET A 127 10.39 -3.86 7.80
N PHE A 128 10.24 -2.68 8.40
CA PHE A 128 9.85 -1.46 7.69
C PHE A 128 11.00 -0.46 7.57
N ASP A 129 12.04 -0.59 8.37
CA ASP A 129 13.19 0.33 8.41
C ASP A 129 13.84 0.51 7.03
N GLU A 130 13.96 -0.57 6.26
CA GLU A 130 14.51 -0.50 4.90
C GLU A 130 13.60 0.31 3.96
N LEU A 131 12.28 0.10 4.05
CA LEU A 131 11.31 0.84 3.24
C LEU A 131 11.31 2.32 3.62
N GLU A 132 11.33 2.64 4.91
CA GLU A 132 11.41 4.01 5.42
C GLU A 132 12.69 4.71 4.92
N ALA A 133 13.84 4.04 4.99
CA ALA A 133 15.10 4.58 4.50
C ALA A 133 15.06 4.86 2.98
N ARG A 134 14.51 3.94 2.18
CA ARG A 134 14.35 4.11 0.72
C ARG A 134 13.45 5.30 0.38
N MET A 135 12.35 5.48 1.13
CA MET A 135 11.42 6.59 0.92
C MET A 135 12.01 7.95 1.35
N ALA A 136 12.77 7.99 2.44
CA ALA A 136 13.47 9.20 2.90
C ALA A 136 14.55 9.66 1.89
N ALA A 137 15.31 8.72 1.32
CA ALA A 137 16.31 9.04 0.30
C ALA A 137 15.69 9.61 -0.99
N THR A 138 14.45 9.24 -1.30
CA THR A 138 13.75 9.71 -2.51
C THR A 138 13.18 11.12 -2.32
N THR A 139 12.57 11.40 -1.18
CA THR A 139 12.04 12.74 -0.84
C THR A 139 13.15 13.79 -0.72
N GLY A 140 14.33 13.42 -0.20
CA GLY A 140 15.48 14.32 -0.10
C GLY A 140 16.09 14.76 -1.44
N LYS A 141 15.85 14.02 -2.55
CA LYS A 141 16.33 14.40 -3.89
C LYS A 141 15.45 15.44 -4.58
N CYS A 142 14.16 15.53 -4.23
CA CYS A 142 13.21 16.45 -4.86
C CYS A 142 13.33 17.89 -4.33
N GLY A 143 13.98 18.11 -3.18
CA GLY A 143 14.17 19.44 -2.57
C GLY A 143 15.35 20.28 -3.09
N LYS A 144 16.05 19.85 -4.17
CA LYS A 144 17.27 20.54 -4.66
C LYS A 144 17.15 21.25 -6.01
N SER A 145 15.95 21.43 -6.57
CA SER A 145 15.73 22.30 -7.73
C SER A 145 14.99 23.58 -7.31
N GLY A 146 15.68 24.43 -6.55
CA GLY A 146 15.30 25.83 -6.33
C GLY A 146 16.23 26.70 -7.18
N SER A 147 15.66 27.42 -8.14
CA SER A 147 16.41 28.37 -8.98
C SER A 147 17.04 29.45 -8.11
N LYS A 148 18.28 29.82 -8.42
CA LYS A 148 18.79 31.12 -8.00
C LYS A 148 18.12 32.20 -8.88
N PRO A 149 17.89 33.41 -8.32
CA PRO A 149 17.48 34.56 -9.10
C PRO A 149 18.53 34.94 -10.15
#